data_AF-A0A2W5XW32-F1
#
_entry.id   AF-A0A2W5XW32-F1
#
_cell.length_a   1.000
_cell.length_b   1.000
_cell.length_c   1.000
_cell.angle_alpha   90.00
_cell.angle_beta   90.00
_cell.angle_gamma   90.00
#
_symmetry.space_group_name_H-M   'P 1'
#
loop_
_entity.id
_entity.type
_entity.pdbx_description
1 polymer ?
#
loop_
_entity_poly.entity_id
_entity_poly.type
_entity_poly.pdbx_seq_one_letter_code
_entity_poly.pdbx_strand_id
1 'polypeptide(L)'
;MPTKSRKRTSKSAGRKSSGGAKKKSGRRYGPKSQEKVGRAMREMKRGKLKSGRSGKKVKSRKQAIAIGLSEARKSGAKVPKQSGSRKKSSGKRESASS
;
A
#
# COMPACT_ATOMS: atom_id res chain seq x y z
N MET A 1 21.43 56.06 13.11
CA MET A 1 20.91 55.01 14.00
C MET A 1 19.41 55.22 14.26
N PRO A 2 18.53 54.47 13.59
CA PRO A 2 17.16 54.24 14.05
C PRO A 2 16.87 52.74 14.28
N THR A 3 16.49 52.39 15.51
CA THR A 3 15.98 51.06 15.90
C THR A 3 14.47 50.98 15.69
N LYS A 4 13.95 49.97 14.97
CA LYS A 4 12.58 49.47 15.21
C LYS A 4 12.36 48.04 14.69
N SER A 5 12.10 47.17 15.66
CA SER A 5 11.51 45.83 15.55
C SER A 5 10.26 45.78 14.66
N ARG A 6 10.08 44.69 13.89
CA ARG A 6 8.78 43.99 13.71
C ARG A 6 8.89 42.67 12.91
N LYS A 7 8.75 41.58 13.67
CA LYS A 7 7.88 40.40 13.41
C LYS A 7 8.19 39.48 12.21
N ARG A 8 8.73 38.30 12.55
CA ARG A 8 8.63 37.04 11.80
C ARG A 8 7.17 36.71 11.48
N THR A 9 6.85 36.32 10.25
CA THR A 9 5.97 35.18 9.96
C THR A 9 6.23 34.65 8.55
N SER A 10 6.89 33.50 8.45
CA SER A 10 6.88 32.63 7.28
C SER A 10 5.46 32.16 7.01
N LYS A 11 4.82 32.66 5.95
CA LYS A 11 3.53 32.13 5.48
C LYS A 11 3.75 31.40 4.16
N SER A 12 4.25 30.18 4.27
CA SER A 12 4.18 29.19 3.20
C SER A 12 2.72 29.03 2.79
N ALA A 13 2.40 29.48 1.57
CA ALA A 13 1.08 29.30 0.98
C ALA A 13 0.71 27.81 1.03
N GLY A 14 -0.28 27.52 1.88
CA GLY A 14 -0.66 26.18 2.26
C GLY A 14 -1.06 25.37 1.04
N ARG A 15 -0.42 24.21 0.89
CA ARG A 15 -0.89 23.10 0.07
C ARG A 15 -2.29 22.77 0.56
N LYS A 16 -3.32 23.20 -0.18
CA LYS A 16 -4.71 22.83 0.08
C LYS A 16 -4.86 21.35 -0.26
N SER A 17 -4.47 20.50 0.69
CA SER A 17 -4.71 19.07 0.66
C SER A 17 -6.21 18.84 0.73
N SER A 18 -6.86 18.73 -0.43
CA SER A 18 -8.20 18.16 -0.55
C SER A 18 -8.14 16.64 -0.30
N GLY A 19 -7.82 16.26 0.93
CA GLY A 19 -7.84 14.89 1.41
C GLY A 19 -8.93 14.77 2.45
N GLY A 20 -10.19 14.66 2.01
CA GLY A 20 -11.35 14.56 2.88
C GLY A 20 -11.12 13.59 4.04
N ALA A 21 -11.27 14.11 5.26
CA ALA A 21 -11.18 13.35 6.49
C ALA A 21 -12.25 12.25 6.47
N LYS A 22 -11.86 11.02 6.10
CA LYS A 22 -12.76 9.87 6.15
C LYS A 22 -13.06 9.55 7.61
N LYS A 23 -14.33 9.70 8.02
CA LYS A 23 -14.89 9.20 9.28
C LYS A 23 -14.25 7.84 9.64
N LYS A 24 -13.71 7.73 10.86
CA LYS A 24 -13.16 6.48 11.40
C LYS A 24 -14.30 5.44 11.53
N SER A 25 -14.59 4.69 10.46
CA SER A 25 -15.32 3.45 10.60
C SER A 25 -14.36 2.39 11.19
N GLY A 26 -14.84 1.62 12.17
CA GLY A 26 -14.07 0.56 12.86
C GLY A 26 -13.63 -0.61 11.97
N ARG A 27 -13.84 -0.52 10.64
CA ARG A 27 -13.44 -1.55 9.69
C ARG A 27 -11.92 -1.56 9.54
N ARG A 28 -11.34 -2.77 9.66
CA ARG A 28 -9.91 -3.04 9.45
C ARG A 28 -9.45 -2.72 8.02
N TYR A 29 -10.34 -2.88 7.05
CA TYR A 29 -10.09 -2.66 5.62
C TYR A 29 -10.95 -1.51 5.09
N GLY A 30 -10.39 -0.64 4.26
CA GLY A 30 -11.12 0.48 3.64
C GLY A 30 -11.92 0.05 2.38
N PRO A 31 -12.90 0.85 1.94
CA PRO A 31 -13.75 0.52 0.77
C PRO A 31 -12.92 0.29 -0.51
N LYS A 32 -11.94 1.17 -0.77
CA LYS A 32 -11.00 1.02 -1.90
C LYS A 32 -10.26 -0.32 -1.90
N SER A 33 -9.97 -0.88 -0.72
CA SER A 33 -9.31 -2.20 -0.64
C SER A 33 -10.27 -3.34 -0.96
N GLN A 34 -11.54 -3.22 -0.56
CA GLN A 34 -12.57 -4.19 -0.88
C GLN A 34 -12.86 -4.22 -2.39
N GLU A 35 -12.90 -3.05 -3.03
CA GLU A 35 -13.08 -2.92 -4.49
C GLU A 35 -11.95 -3.61 -5.27
N LYS A 36 -10.69 -3.40 -4.86
CA LYS A 36 -9.51 -4.03 -5.49
C LYS A 36 -9.53 -5.54 -5.35
N VAL A 37 -9.84 -6.05 -4.15
CA VAL A 37 -10.01 -7.49 -3.93
C VAL A 37 -11.15 -8.05 -4.76
N GLY A 38 -12.31 -7.37 -4.80
CA GLY A 38 -13.45 -7.77 -5.62
C GLY A 38 -13.12 -7.82 -7.11
N ARG A 39 -12.34 -6.85 -7.61
CA ARG A 39 -11.85 -6.86 -9.00
C ARG A 39 -10.95 -8.05 -9.28
N ALA A 40 -9.92 -8.27 -8.45
CA ALA A 40 -9.03 -9.42 -8.61
C ALA A 40 -9.80 -10.76 -8.55
N MET A 41 -10.79 -10.86 -7.67
CA MET A 41 -11.68 -12.02 -7.58
C MET A 41 -12.48 -12.25 -8.86
N ARG A 42 -13.04 -11.19 -9.46
CA ARG A 42 -13.75 -11.29 -10.75
C ARG A 42 -12.83 -11.68 -11.89
N GLU A 43 -11.62 -11.11 -11.95
CA GLU A 43 -10.63 -11.45 -12.97
C GLU A 43 -10.14 -12.89 -12.86
N MET A 44 -9.97 -13.40 -11.63
CA MET A 44 -9.67 -14.81 -11.38
C MET A 44 -10.82 -15.70 -11.83
N LYS A 45 -12.08 -15.39 -11.48
CA LYS A 45 -13.25 -16.16 -11.94
C LYS A 45 -13.36 -16.22 -13.46
N ARG A 46 -12.91 -15.17 -14.15
CA ARG A 46 -12.82 -15.09 -15.61
C ARG A 46 -11.57 -15.76 -16.21
N GLY A 47 -10.67 -16.30 -15.38
CA GLY A 47 -9.40 -16.91 -15.83
C GLY A 47 -8.37 -15.91 -16.39
N LYS A 48 -8.53 -14.61 -16.12
CA LYS A 48 -7.69 -13.52 -16.66
C LYS A 48 -6.61 -13.05 -15.70
N LEU A 49 -6.77 -13.31 -14.39
CA LEU A 49 -5.81 -12.88 -13.38
C LEU A 49 -4.47 -13.65 -13.50
N LYS A 50 -3.36 -12.93 -13.60
CA LYS A 50 -2.00 -13.48 -13.69
C LYS A 50 -1.15 -13.09 -12.48
N SER A 51 -0.19 -13.94 -12.14
CA SER A 51 0.85 -13.63 -11.15
C SER A 51 1.87 -12.66 -11.74
N GLY A 52 2.41 -11.77 -10.91
CA GLY A 52 3.35 -10.74 -11.36
C GLY A 52 4.63 -11.31 -11.98
N ARG A 53 5.51 -11.91 -11.18
CA ARG A 53 6.85 -12.33 -11.65
C ARG A 53 6.82 -13.51 -12.63
N SER A 54 5.86 -14.42 -12.50
CA SER A 54 5.83 -15.66 -13.30
C SER A 54 4.82 -15.65 -14.45
N GLY A 55 3.95 -14.64 -14.54
CA GLY A 55 2.93 -14.54 -15.60
C GLY A 55 1.88 -15.66 -15.60
N LYS A 56 1.95 -16.59 -14.64
CA LYS A 56 1.08 -17.77 -14.53
C LYS A 56 -0.32 -17.35 -14.13
N LYS A 57 -1.34 -18.04 -14.66
CA LYS A 57 -2.73 -17.83 -14.23
C LYS A 57 -2.89 -18.15 -12.75
N VAL A 58 -3.66 -17.32 -12.06
CA VAL A 58 -3.98 -17.52 -10.64
C VAL A 58 -4.97 -18.66 -10.52
N LYS A 59 -4.59 -19.69 -9.76
CA LYS A 59 -5.40 -20.91 -9.57
C LYS A 59 -6.23 -20.88 -8.28
N SER A 60 -5.83 -20.06 -7.30
CA SER A 60 -6.43 -20.09 -5.96
C SER A 60 -7.03 -18.76 -5.53
N ARG A 61 -8.18 -18.85 -4.84
CA ARG A 61 -8.87 -17.69 -4.25
C ARG A 61 -8.02 -16.90 -3.27
N LYS A 62 -7.25 -17.62 -2.44
CA LYS A 62 -6.29 -17.01 -1.49
C LYS A 62 -5.27 -16.14 -2.22
N GLN A 63 -4.75 -16.60 -3.35
CA GLN A 63 -3.76 -15.87 -4.15
C GLN A 63 -4.38 -14.63 -4.82
N ALA A 64 -5.61 -14.70 -5.32
CA ALA A 64 -6.29 -13.51 -5.85
C ALA A 64 -6.53 -12.45 -4.78
N ILE A 65 -6.93 -12.86 -3.57
CA ILE A 65 -7.07 -11.94 -2.43
C ILE A 65 -5.72 -11.30 -2.10
N ALA A 66 -4.63 -12.07 -2.08
CA ALA A 66 -3.30 -11.54 -1.81
C ALA A 66 -2.84 -10.52 -2.87
N ILE A 67 -3.12 -10.76 -4.15
CA ILE A 67 -2.86 -9.81 -5.23
C ILE A 67 -3.70 -8.54 -5.04
N GLY A 68 -5.01 -8.69 -4.82
CA GLY A 68 -5.90 -7.54 -4.60
C GLY A 68 -5.53 -6.70 -3.37
N LEU A 69 -5.11 -7.33 -2.27
CA LEU A 69 -4.61 -6.62 -1.08
C LEU A 69 -3.26 -5.93 -1.35
N SER A 70 -2.39 -6.53 -2.15
CA SER A 70 -1.11 -5.94 -2.55
C SER A 70 -1.30 -4.71 -3.44
N GLU A 71 -2.22 -4.78 -4.41
CA GLU A 71 -2.62 -3.64 -5.24
C GLU A 71 -3.27 -2.54 -4.41
N ALA A 72 -4.15 -2.90 -3.47
CA ALA A 72 -4.78 -1.96 -2.57
C ALA A 72 -3.74 -1.17 -1.77
N ARG A 73 -2.72 -1.84 -1.22
CA ARG A 73 -1.59 -1.19 -0.54
C ARG A 73 -0.82 -0.24 -1.45
N LYS A 74 -0.47 -0.68 -2.66
CA LYS A 74 0.22 0.17 -3.66
C LYS A 74 -0.59 1.41 -4.03
N SER A 75 -1.92 1.30 -4.07
CA SER A 75 -2.82 2.42 -4.34
C SER A 75 -3.13 3.32 -3.12
N GLY A 76 -2.45 3.10 -1.98
CA GLY A 76 -2.67 3.89 -0.75
C GLY A 76 -4.02 3.63 -0.06
N ALA A 77 -4.67 2.50 -0.34
CA ALA A 77 -5.89 2.13 0.37
C ALA A 77 -5.59 1.69 1.81
N LYS A 78 -6.55 1.89 2.73
CA LYS A 78 -6.45 1.42 4.11
C LYS A 78 -6.45 -0.11 4.14
N VAL A 79 -5.26 -0.69 4.32
CA VAL A 79 -5.03 -2.12 4.50
C VAL A 79 -4.14 -2.30 5.72
N PRO A 80 -4.48 -3.20 6.67
CA PRO A 80 -3.61 -3.54 7.78
C PRO A 80 -2.23 -3.96 7.28
N LYS A 81 -1.18 -3.46 7.96
CA LYS A 81 0.18 -3.96 7.78
C LYS A 81 0.16 -5.44 8.16
N GLN A 82 0.82 -6.27 7.36
CA GLN A 82 1.14 -7.61 7.84
C GLN A 82 2.03 -7.41 9.07
N SER A 83 1.65 -8.01 10.20
CA SER A 83 2.56 -8.17 11.32
C SER A 83 3.79 -8.88 10.75
N GLY A 84 4.94 -8.22 10.86
CA GLY A 84 6.15 -8.69 10.22
C GLY A 84 6.45 -10.09 10.73
N SER A 85 6.28 -11.11 9.89
CA SER A 85 7.20 -12.22 9.96
C SER A 85 8.57 -11.58 9.75
N ARG A 86 9.41 -11.68 10.78
CA ARG A 86 10.79 -11.22 10.79
C ARG A 86 11.36 -11.33 9.38
N LYS A 87 11.91 -10.23 8.87
CA LYS A 87 12.79 -10.25 7.71
C LYS A 87 13.85 -11.29 8.08
N LYS A 88 13.66 -12.55 7.70
CA LYS A 88 14.70 -13.56 7.82
C LYS A 88 15.76 -12.99 6.90
N SER A 89 16.76 -12.41 7.53
CA SER A 89 17.97 -11.93 6.90
C SER A 89 18.29 -12.96 5.84
N SER A 90 18.34 -12.48 4.60
CA SER A 90 18.98 -13.17 3.50
C SER A 90 20.19 -13.87 4.08
N GLY A 91 20.18 -15.21 4.04
CA GLY A 91 21.35 -15.98 4.37
C GLY A 91 22.51 -15.35 3.62
N LYS A 92 23.54 -14.95 4.36
CA LYS A 92 24.85 -14.64 3.82
C LYS A 92 25.21 -15.86 2.97
N ARG A 93 25.02 -15.76 1.66
CA ARG A 93 25.58 -16.71 0.70
C ARG A 93 27.06 -16.39 0.74
N GLU A 94 27.77 -17.11 1.60
CA GLU A 94 29.22 -17.16 1.57
C GLU A 94 29.59 -17.99 0.33
N SER A 95 29.78 -17.28 -0.76
CA SER A 95 30.58 -17.76 -1.88
C SER A 95 32.04 -17.51 -1.52
N ALA A 96 32.78 -18.56 -1.13
CA ALA A 96 34.21 -18.75 -1.41
C ALA A 96 34.79 -20.01 -0.74
N SER A 97 35.54 -20.77 -1.53
CA SER A 97 36.69 -21.65 -1.21
C SER A 97 36.51 -22.87 -0.29
N SER A 98 36.42 -24.07 -0.89
CA SER A 98 37.51 -25.06 -0.97
C SER A 98 37.20 -26.07 -2.07
#